data_AF-X8CIY8-F1
#
_entry.id   AF-X8CIY8-F1
#
_cell.length_a   1.000
_cell.length_b   1.000
_cell.length_c   1.000
_cell.angle_alpha   90.00
_cell.angle_beta   90.00
_cell.angle_gamma   90.00
#
_symmetry.space_group_name_H-M   'P 1'
#
loop_
_entity.id
_entity.type
_entity.pdbx_description
1 polymer ?
#
loop_
_entity_poly.entity_id
_entity_poly.type
_entity_poly.pdbx_seq_one_letter_code
_entity_poly.pdbx_strand_id
1 'polypeptide(L)' 'MTMVAAPLGDPHTAVVLGRPGPEFRPSEVARLGYLAGIVATMLR' A
#
# COMPACT_ATOMS: atom_id res chain seq x y z
N MET A 1 -0.28 -2.60 -17.14
CA MET A 1 0.39 -2.06 -15.93
C MET A 1 -0.63 -2.08 -14.81
N THR A 2 -0.33 -2.73 -13.70
CA THR A 2 -1.23 -2.82 -12.55
C THR A 2 -0.68 -1.94 -11.43
N MET A 3 -1.58 -1.28 -10.69
CA MET A 3 -1.24 -0.46 -9.53
C MET A 3 -2.08 -0.85 -8.32
N VAL A 4 -1.50 -0.72 -7.14
CA VAL A 4 -2.17 -0.87 -5.85
C VAL A 4 -1.78 0.29 -4.94
N ALA A 5 -2.69 0.68 -4.05
CA ALA A 5 -2.49 1.77 -3.13
C ALA A 5 -2.95 1.39 -1.71
N ALA A 6 -2.29 1.95 -0.70
CA ALA A 6 -2.70 1.88 0.69
C ALA A 6 -2.54 3.24 1.39
N PRO A 7 -3.46 3.62 2.30
CA PRO A 7 -3.37 4.89 3.02
C PRO A 7 -2.17 4.91 3.98
N LEU A 8 -1.54 6.07 4.12
CA LEU A 8 -0.35 6.28 4.97
C LEU A 8 -0.66 7.28 6.08
N GLY A 9 -1.50 6.87 7.04
CA GLY A 9 -1.76 7.63 8.28
C GLY A 9 -2.65 8.87 8.16
N ASP A 10 -2.81 9.40 6.95
CA ASP A 10 -3.69 10.51 6.62
C ASP A 10 -4.56 10.17 5.39
N PRO A 11 -5.85 10.58 5.34
CA PRO A 11 -6.74 10.26 4.22
C PRO A 11 -6.30 10.81 2.85
N HIS A 12 -5.42 11.81 2.84
CA HIS A 12 -4.89 12.45 1.63
C HIS A 12 -3.51 11.92 1.23
N THR A 13 -2.91 11.01 2.01
CA THR A 13 -1.59 10.44 1.74
C THR A 13 -1.67 8.94 1.54
N ALA A 14 -1.13 8.45 0.42
CA ALA A 14 -1.12 7.01 0.10
C ALA A 14 0.23 6.55 -0.45
N VAL A 15 0.61 5.32 -0.15
CA VAL A 15 1.71 4.61 -0.81
C VAL A 15 1.16 3.88 -2.03
N VAL A 16 1.76 4.11 -3.19
CA VAL A 16 1.36 3.49 -4.46
C VAL A 16 2.49 2.63 -4.99
N LEU A 17 2.16 1.40 -5.37
CA LEU A 17 3.07 0.49 -6.03
C LEU A 17 2.56 0.18 -7.44
N GLY A 18 3.35 0.52 -8.44
CA GLY A 18 3.17 0.09 -9.82
C GLY A 18 4.16 -1.01 -10.15
N ARG A 19 3.71 -2.06 -10.85
CA ARG A 19 4.63 -3.04 -11.44
C ARG A 19 4.31 -3.38 -12.88
N PRO A 20 5.32 -3.51 -13.75
CA PRO A 20 5.18 -4.27 -14.98
C PRO A 20 5.18 -5.76 -14.63
N GLY A 21 4.25 -6.52 -15.22
CA GLY A 21 4.09 -7.96 -14.96
C GLY A 21 2.70 -8.33 -14.40
N PRO A 22 2.58 -9.51 -13.77
CA PRO A 22 1.29 -10.06 -13.33
C PRO A 22 0.55 -9.19 -12.32
N GLU A 23 -0.76 -9.40 -12.17
CA GLU A 23 -1.59 -8.71 -11.18
C GLU A 23 -1.18 -9.03 -9.74
N PHE A 24 -1.33 -8.07 -8.83
CA PHE A 24 -1.02 -8.26 -7.42
C PHE A 24 -1.94 -9.31 -6.80
N ARG A 25 -1.35 -10.25 -6.08
CA ARG A 25 -2.13 -11.26 -5.35
C ARG A 25 -2.88 -10.59 -4.19
N PRO A 26 -4.06 -11.08 -3.79
CA PRO A 26 -4.79 -10.54 -2.64
C PRO A 26 -3.94 -10.44 -1.36
N SER A 27 -3.05 -11.41 -1.13
CA SER A 27 -2.13 -11.41 0.01
C SER A 27 -1.06 -10.31 -0.08
N GLU A 28 -0.65 -9.90 -1.28
CA GLU A 28 0.28 -8.79 -1.48
C GLU A 28 -0.39 -7.46 -1.14
N VAL A 29 -1.65 -7.28 -1.54
CA VAL A 29 -2.46 -6.10 -1.20
C VAL A 29 -2.70 -6.00 0.30
N ALA A 30 -3.07 -7.11 0.94
CA ALA A 30 -3.27 -7.15 2.39
C ALA A 30 -1.99 -6.79 3.17
N ARG A 31 -0.84 -7.32 2.74
CA ARG A 31 0.46 -6.99 3.36
C ARG A 31 0.85 -5.53 3.16
N LEU A 32 0.58 -4.95 1.99
CA LEU A 32 0.81 -3.53 1.75
C LEU A 32 -0.01 -2.68 2.74
N GLY A 33 -1.29 -3.01 2.95
CA GLY A 33 -2.15 -2.34 3.93
C GLY A 33 -1.62 -2.45 5.36
N TYR A 34 -1.21 -3.64 5.78
CA TYR A 34 -0.63 -3.86 7.12
C TYR A 34 0.65 -3.05 7.34
N LEU A 35 1.57 -3.09 6.36
CA LEU A 35 2.82 -2.35 6.43
C LEU A 35 2.56 -0.84 6.46
N ALA A 36 1.68 -0.34 5.59
CA ALA A 36 1.31 1.07 5.57
C ALA A 36 0.71 1.52 6.91
N GLY A 37 -0.09 0.66 7.55
CA GLY A 37 -0.62 0.90 8.90
C GLY A 37 0.47 1.02 9.97
N ILE A 38 1.49 0.17 9.95
CA ILE A 38 2.61 0.27 10.89
C ILE A 38 3.38 1.57 10.67
N VAL A 39 3.76 1.86 9.43
CA VAL A 39 4.52 3.08 9.11
C VAL A 39 3.72 4.32 9.48
N ALA A 40 2.42 4.33 9.22
CA ALA A 40 1.52 5.41 9.63
C ALA A 40 1.57 5.70 11.14
N THR A 41 1.74 4.68 11.99
CA THR A 41 1.91 4.89 13.44
C THR A 41 3.26 5.50 13.83
N MET A 42 4.30 5.31 13.02
CA MET A 42 5.63 5.89 13.25
C MET A 42 5.74 7.33 12.75
N LEU A 43 4.91 7.71 11.77
CA LEU A 43 4.88 9.05 11.17
C LEU A 43 4.00 10.04 11.93
N ARG A 44 3.25 9.59 12.94
CA ARG A 44 2.50 10.43 13.87
C ARG A 44 3.41 10.94 14.99
#